data_AF-A0A7C7UKU7-F1
#
_entry.id   AF-A0A7C7UKU7-F1
#
_cell.length_a   1.000
_cell.length_b   1.000
_cell.length_c   1.000
_cell.angle_alpha   90.00
_cell.angle_beta   90.00
_cell.angle_gamma   90.00
#
_symmetry.space_group_name_H-M   'P 1'
#
loop_
_entity.id
_entity.type
_entity.pdbx_description
1 polymer ?
#
loop_
_entity_poly.entity_id
_entity_poly.type
_entity_poly.pdbx_seq_one_letter_code
_entity_poly.pdbx_strand_id
1 'polypeptide(L)'
;MPNLPQRDVGDPRKLHGTSKTFRAIKKDLHRIEEADLIMAILDGPDVDSGTAFEVGYASAKEKPVIGFKTDIRVFALGEEVNNMLAQSVKIVKNFDELLSVIKCFQKSKNFPKKLKLWRNNP
;
A
#
# COMPACT_ATOMS: atom_id res chain seq x y z
N MET A 1 8.82 -6.81 12.70
CA MET A 1 8.46 -6.31 11.34
C MET A 1 9.71 -6.38 10.48
N PRO A 2 9.67 -6.96 9.27
CA PRO A 2 10.78 -6.84 8.34
C PRO A 2 10.79 -5.42 7.76
N ASN A 3 11.92 -4.73 7.90
CA ASN A 3 12.13 -3.38 7.39
C ASN A 3 12.04 -3.38 5.85
N LEU A 4 11.51 -2.31 5.26
CA LEU A 4 11.48 -2.13 3.80
C LEU A 4 12.93 -2.00 3.27
N PRO A 5 13.37 -2.89 2.36
CA PRO A 5 14.68 -2.86 1.72
C PRO A 5 15.15 -1.48 1.25
N GLN A 6 14.26 -0.59 0.79
CA GLN A 6 14.62 0.79 0.41
C GLN A 6 15.29 1.59 1.54
N ARG A 7 14.98 1.31 2.81
CA ARG A 7 15.67 1.91 3.97
C ARG A 7 17.04 1.29 4.25
N ASP A 8 17.26 0.06 3.79
CA ASP A 8 18.47 -0.71 4.04
C ASP A 8 19.52 -0.57 2.91
N VAL A 9 19.25 0.22 1.85
CA VAL A 9 20.16 0.31 0.69
C VAL A 9 21.41 1.16 0.98
N GLY A 10 21.39 2.07 1.96
CA GLY A 10 22.48 3.02 2.26
C GLY A 10 22.27 4.39 1.59
N ASP A 11 23.32 5.23 1.50
CA ASP A 11 23.23 6.60 0.94
C ASP A 11 22.74 6.58 -0.52
N PRO A 12 21.51 7.04 -0.82
CA PRO A 12 20.91 6.93 -2.15
C PRO A 12 21.70 7.69 -3.22
N ARG A 13 22.50 8.70 -2.84
CA ARG A 13 23.37 9.45 -3.77
C ARG A 13 24.50 8.60 -4.34
N LYS A 14 24.84 7.49 -3.70
CA LYS A 14 25.92 6.58 -4.11
C LYS A 14 25.43 5.36 -4.88
N LEU A 15 24.12 5.21 -5.07
CA LEU A 15 23.50 3.95 -5.44
C LEU A 15 22.66 4.03 -6.71
N HIS A 16 22.50 5.22 -7.29
CA HIS A 16 21.68 5.37 -8.49
C HIS A 16 22.23 4.53 -9.66
N GLY A 17 21.40 3.66 -10.23
CA GLY A 17 21.77 2.79 -11.37
C GLY A 17 22.60 1.54 -11.02
N THR A 18 22.87 1.26 -9.74
CA THR A 18 23.65 0.07 -9.34
C THR A 18 22.80 -1.20 -9.22
N SER A 19 23.43 -2.38 -9.38
CA SER A 19 22.78 -3.68 -9.22
C SER A 19 22.14 -3.91 -7.84
N LYS A 20 22.62 -3.20 -6.79
CA LYS A 20 22.07 -3.27 -5.43
C LYS A 20 20.67 -2.66 -5.31
N THR A 21 20.43 -1.53 -5.98
CA THR A 21 19.16 -0.79 -5.98
C THR A 21 18.10 -1.58 -6.74
N PHE A 22 18.47 -2.18 -7.87
CA PHE A 22 17.61 -3.12 -8.60
C PHE A 22 17.25 -4.35 -7.75
N ARG A 23 18.18 -4.85 -6.93
CA ARG A 23 17.92 -5.98 -6.04
C ARG A 23 16.95 -5.61 -4.91
N ALA A 24 17.02 -4.39 -4.40
CA ALA A 24 16.08 -3.89 -3.38
C ALA A 24 14.66 -3.85 -3.93
N ILE A 25 14.44 -3.21 -5.09
CA ILE A 25 13.12 -3.14 -5.74
C ILE A 25 12.56 -4.54 -6.02
N LYS A 26 13.36 -5.46 -6.57
CA LYS A 26 12.92 -6.85 -6.80
C LYS A 26 12.47 -7.52 -5.50
N LYS A 27 13.16 -7.27 -4.39
CA LYS A 27 12.79 -7.81 -3.09
C LYS A 27 11.47 -7.22 -2.62
N ASP A 28 11.27 -5.90 -2.74
CA ASP A 28 10.02 -5.22 -2.38
C ASP A 28 8.82 -5.79 -3.15
N LEU A 29 8.95 -5.90 -4.47
CA LEU A 29 7.92 -6.49 -5.33
C LEU A 29 7.61 -7.94 -4.97
N HIS A 30 8.63 -8.73 -4.65
CA HIS A 30 8.43 -10.11 -4.23
C HIS A 30 7.69 -10.19 -2.89
N ARG A 31 7.98 -9.30 -1.93
CA ARG A 31 7.23 -9.23 -0.67
C ARG A 31 5.77 -8.85 -0.88
N ILE A 32 5.49 -7.98 -1.85
CA ILE A 32 4.12 -7.63 -2.23
C ILE A 32 3.40 -8.87 -2.80
N GLU A 33 4.08 -9.67 -3.62
CA GLU A 33 3.51 -10.91 -4.16
C GLU A 33 3.27 -11.98 -3.08
N GLU A 34 4.11 -12.06 -2.06
CA GLU A 34 3.95 -13.00 -0.94
C GLU A 34 2.94 -12.53 0.10
N ALA A 35 2.69 -11.23 0.22
CA ALA A 35 1.81 -10.68 1.23
C ALA A 35 0.35 -11.12 1.04
N ASP A 36 -0.31 -11.48 2.14
CA ASP A 36 -1.76 -11.70 2.18
C ASP A 36 -2.54 -10.38 2.19
N LEU A 37 -1.95 -9.33 2.78
CA LEU A 37 -2.54 -8.02 2.97
C LEU A 37 -1.44 -6.96 3.02
N ILE A 38 -1.69 -5.81 2.40
CA ILE A 38 -0.76 -4.68 2.35
C ILE A 38 -1.39 -3.50 3.07
N MET A 39 -0.55 -2.75 3.79
CA MET A 39 -0.93 -1.50 4.43
C MET A 39 -0.04 -0.39 3.88
N ALA A 40 -0.66 0.63 3.31
CA ALA A 40 0.01 1.79 2.72
C ALA A 40 -0.33 3.04 3.52
N ILE A 41 0.67 3.88 3.83
CA ILE A 41 0.46 5.17 4.48
C ILE A 41 0.16 6.22 3.41
N LEU A 42 -0.96 6.93 3.53
CA LEU A 42 -1.44 7.91 2.55
C LEU A 42 -1.43 9.35 3.11
N ASP A 43 -0.68 9.55 4.19
CA ASP A 43 -0.51 10.85 4.81
C ASP A 43 0.34 11.78 3.92
N GLY A 44 -0.11 13.01 3.79
CA GLY A 44 0.44 14.01 2.88
C GLY A 44 -0.63 14.62 1.97
N PRO A 45 -0.33 15.79 1.36
CA PRO A 45 -1.11 16.30 0.24
C PRO A 45 -0.93 15.44 -1.02
N ASP A 46 0.22 14.78 -1.17
CA ASP A 46 0.47 13.78 -2.19
C ASP A 46 1.16 12.57 -1.53
N VAL A 47 0.81 11.38 -1.99
CA VAL A 47 1.38 10.14 -1.47
C VAL A 47 2.75 9.95 -2.07
N ASP A 48 3.72 9.49 -1.26
CA ASP A 48 5.07 9.22 -1.74
C ASP A 48 5.04 8.34 -3.00
N SER A 49 5.80 8.74 -4.02
CA SER A 49 5.80 8.08 -5.33
C SER A 49 6.23 6.61 -5.26
N GLY A 50 7.10 6.23 -4.31
CA GLY A 50 7.45 4.84 -4.05
C GLY A 50 6.26 4.06 -3.50
N THR A 51 5.59 4.62 -2.51
CA THR A 51 4.34 4.04 -1.95
C THR A 51 3.25 3.91 -3.02
N ALA A 52 3.07 4.94 -3.85
CA ALA A 52 2.08 4.92 -4.93
C ALA A 52 2.39 3.82 -5.97
N PHE A 53 3.67 3.61 -6.31
CA PHE A 53 4.10 2.53 -7.19
C PHE A 53 3.81 1.14 -6.58
N GLU A 54 4.13 0.94 -5.30
CA GLU A 54 3.87 -0.31 -4.59
C GLU A 54 2.38 -0.62 -4.51
N VAL A 55 1.54 0.38 -4.23
CA VAL A 55 0.07 0.26 -4.24
C VAL A 55 -0.44 -0.10 -5.64
N GLY A 56 0.06 0.56 -6.68
CA GLY A 56 -0.31 0.25 -8.06
C GLY A 56 0.06 -1.19 -8.45
N TYR A 57 1.26 -1.64 -8.09
CA TYR A 57 1.72 -3.00 -8.34
C TYR A 57 0.89 -4.04 -7.56
N ALA A 58 0.62 -3.78 -6.28
CA ALA A 58 -0.27 -4.61 -5.46
C ALA A 58 -1.67 -4.74 -6.07
N SER A 59 -2.24 -3.61 -6.51
CA SER A 59 -3.54 -3.58 -7.18
C SER A 59 -3.54 -4.41 -8.47
N ALA A 60 -2.47 -4.34 -9.28
CA ALA A 60 -2.33 -5.14 -10.49
C ALA A 60 -2.19 -6.65 -10.20
N LYS A 61 -1.67 -7.02 -9.03
CA LYS A 61 -1.56 -8.40 -8.54
C LYS A 61 -2.79 -8.88 -7.76
N GLU A 62 -3.87 -8.11 -7.79
CA GLU A 62 -5.12 -8.38 -7.05
C GLU A 62 -4.90 -8.55 -5.54
N LYS A 63 -3.86 -7.92 -4.98
CA LYS A 63 -3.59 -7.93 -3.54
C LYS A 63 -4.50 -6.95 -2.82
N PRO A 64 -5.09 -7.31 -1.67
CA PRO A 64 -5.86 -6.37 -0.87
C PRO A 64 -4.93 -5.35 -0.23
N VAL A 65 -5.30 -4.08 -0.34
CA VAL A 65 -4.53 -2.95 0.19
C VAL A 65 -5.41 -2.09 1.09
N ILE A 66 -4.96 -1.86 2.32
CA ILE A 66 -5.52 -0.88 3.25
C ILE A 66 -4.70 0.40 3.15
N GLY A 67 -5.35 1.50 2.83
CA GLY A 67 -4.75 2.84 2.84
C GLY A 67 -5.00 3.51 4.19
N PHE A 68 -3.96 3.80 4.95
CA PHE A 68 -4.08 4.49 6.22
C PHE A 68 -3.82 5.98 6.05
N LYS A 69 -4.87 6.80 6.25
CA LYS A 69 -4.81 8.25 6.09
C LYS A 69 -5.32 8.92 7.36
N THR A 70 -4.40 9.41 8.19
CA THR A 70 -4.69 10.04 9.48
C THR A 70 -4.74 11.55 9.40
N ASP A 71 -4.11 12.16 8.39
CA ASP A 71 -4.13 13.61 8.22
C ASP A 71 -5.22 14.12 7.26
N ILE A 72 -5.61 15.37 7.47
CA ILE A 72 -6.71 16.06 6.76
C ILE A 72 -6.28 16.70 5.44
N ARG A 73 -5.02 16.56 5.03
CA ARG A 73 -4.54 17.19 3.79
C ARG A 73 -5.09 16.44 2.60
N VAL A 74 -5.49 17.18 1.58
CA VAL A 74 -6.14 16.66 0.38
C VAL A 74 -5.24 16.85 -0.84
N PHE A 75 -5.37 15.95 -1.81
CA PHE A 75 -4.67 16.02 -3.09
C PHE A 75 -5.23 17.14 -3.95
N ALA A 76 -6.55 17.22 -4.04
CA ALA A 76 -7.28 18.31 -4.70
C ALA A 76 -8.58 18.60 -3.96
N LEU A 77 -9.28 19.66 -4.37
CA LEU A 77 -10.57 20.01 -3.77
C LEU A 77 -11.58 18.86 -3.97
N GLY A 78 -11.96 18.19 -2.87
CA GLY A 78 -12.86 17.04 -2.89
C GLY A 78 -12.17 15.69 -3.14
N GLU A 79 -10.84 15.65 -3.29
CA GLU A 79 -10.06 14.43 -3.49
C GLU A 79 -9.03 14.26 -2.38
N GLU A 80 -9.28 13.31 -1.45
CA GLU A 80 -8.36 13.05 -0.34
C GLU A 80 -7.01 12.52 -0.80
N VAL A 81 -6.99 11.73 -1.88
CA VAL A 81 -5.81 11.21 -2.56
C VAL A 81 -6.08 11.18 -4.06
N ASN A 82 -5.03 11.04 -4.87
CA ASN A 82 -5.18 10.81 -6.30
C ASN A 82 -6.15 9.65 -6.59
N ASN A 83 -7.00 9.81 -7.61
CA ASN A 83 -8.03 8.83 -7.95
C ASN A 83 -7.47 7.41 -8.15
N MET A 84 -6.28 7.25 -8.73
CA MET A 84 -5.66 5.92 -8.88
C MET A 84 -5.51 5.20 -7.54
N LEU A 85 -5.11 5.92 -6.48
CA LEU A 85 -4.97 5.37 -5.14
C LEU A 85 -6.33 5.13 -4.49
N ALA A 86 -7.26 6.09 -4.61
CA ALA A 86 -8.61 5.96 -4.08
C ALA A 86 -9.34 4.71 -4.63
N GLN A 87 -9.06 4.33 -5.88
CA GLN A 87 -9.63 3.14 -6.50
C GLN A 87 -8.88 1.84 -6.17
N SER A 88 -7.64 1.92 -5.68
CA SER A 88 -6.77 0.76 -5.43
C SER A 88 -6.76 0.28 -3.97
N VAL A 89 -7.25 1.10 -3.03
CA VAL A 89 -7.13 0.82 -1.59
C VAL A 89 -8.47 0.95 -0.85
N LYS A 90 -8.62 0.29 0.30
CA LYS A 90 -9.66 0.62 1.29
C LYS A 90 -9.09 1.62 2.28
N ILE A 91 -9.55 2.87 2.25
CA ILE A 91 -9.06 3.95 3.12
C ILE A 91 -9.64 3.77 4.53
N VAL A 92 -8.78 3.88 5.54
CA VAL A 92 -9.14 3.93 6.96
C VAL A 92 -8.44 5.12 7.63
N LYS A 93 -9.13 5.77 8.57
CA LYS A 93 -8.69 7.06 9.14
C LYS A 93 -8.16 7.00 10.56
N ASN A 94 -8.37 5.88 11.24
CA ASN A 94 -7.97 5.68 12.63
C ASN A 94 -7.72 4.19 12.91
N PHE A 95 -7.18 3.90 14.10
CA PHE A 95 -6.87 2.53 14.51
C PHE A 95 -8.12 1.66 14.66
N ASP A 96 -9.27 2.23 15.06
CA ASP A 96 -10.50 1.45 15.24
C ASP A 96 -11.04 0.92 13.91
N GLU A 97 -11.06 1.77 12.87
CA GLU A 97 -11.38 1.38 11.50
C GLU A 97 -10.39 0.34 10.96
N LEU A 98 -9.09 0.56 11.17
CA LEU A 98 -8.04 -0.38 10.77
C LEU A 98 -8.25 -1.76 11.41
N LEU A 99 -8.46 -1.80 12.74
CA LEU A 99 -8.70 -3.03 13.48
C LEU A 99 -9.98 -3.73 13.01
N SER A 100 -11.02 -2.96 12.68
CA SER A 100 -12.28 -3.50 12.15
C SER A 100 -12.05 -4.18 10.80
N VAL A 101 -11.34 -3.53 9.87
CA VAL A 101 -11.01 -4.09 8.57
C VAL A 101 -10.13 -5.33 8.69
N ILE A 102 -9.11 -5.32 9.56
CA ILE A 102 -8.24 -6.48 9.79
C ILE A 102 -9.02 -7.65 10.38
N LYS A 103 -9.92 -7.40 11.35
CA LYS A 103 -10.78 -8.45 11.93
C LYS A 103 -11.71 -9.05 10.87
N CYS A 104 -12.30 -8.23 10.01
CA CYS A 104 -13.11 -8.70 8.88
C CYS A 104 -12.26 -9.56 7.92
N PHE A 105 -11.04 -9.13 7.62
CA PHE A 105 -10.10 -9.88 6.79
C PHE A 105 -9.75 -11.24 7.40
N GLN A 106 -9.42 -11.29 8.70
CA GLN A 106 -9.05 -12.52 9.41
C GLN A 106 -10.18 -13.53 9.56
N LYS A 107 -11.42 -13.07 9.79
CA LYS A 107 -12.60 -13.95 9.87
C LYS A 107 -12.90 -14.64 8.55
N SER A 108 -12.51 -13.99 7.45
CA SER A 108 -12.80 -14.41 6.11
C SER A 108 -11.67 -15.24 5.50
N LYS A 109 -11.12 -16.24 6.22
CA LYS A 109 -10.00 -17.09 5.75
C LYS A 109 -10.19 -17.75 4.36
N ASN A 110 -11.34 -17.58 3.70
CA ASN A 110 -11.66 -17.96 2.32
C ASN A 110 -12.10 -16.77 1.42
N PHE A 111 -11.61 -15.54 1.62
CA PHE A 111 -12.08 -14.41 0.81
C PHE A 111 -11.58 -14.50 -0.64
N PRO A 112 -12.42 -14.14 -1.63
CA PRO A 112 -12.17 -14.46 -3.03
C PRO A 112 -10.96 -13.68 -3.53
N LYS A 113 -10.10 -14.37 -4.28
CA LYS A 113 -8.89 -13.84 -4.95
C LYS A 113 -9.15 -12.67 -5.92
N LYS A 114 -10.36 -12.11 -5.97
CA LYS A 114 -10.76 -11.06 -6.92
C LYS A 114 -10.97 -9.73 -6.21
N LEU A 115 -10.19 -8.73 -6.64
CA LEU A 115 -10.15 -7.35 -6.13
C LEU A 115 -11.53 -6.65 -6.05
N LYS A 116 -12.49 -7.01 -6.92
CA LYS A 116 -13.85 -6.44 -6.95
C LYS A 116 -14.67 -6.71 -5.68
N LEU A 117 -14.41 -7.82 -4.98
CA LEU A 117 -15.16 -8.19 -3.76
C LEU A 117 -14.57 -7.55 -2.50
N TRP A 118 -13.27 -7.23 -2.50
CA TRP A 118 -12.58 -6.51 -1.42
C TRP A 118 -13.11 -5.08 -1.24
N ARG A 119 -13.39 -4.38 -2.35
CA ARG A 119 -13.77 -2.96 -2.35
C ARG A 119 -15.19 -2.69 -1.86
N ASN A 120 -16.11 -3.65 -1.99
CA ASN A 120 -17.53 -3.48 -1.73
C ASN A 120 -18.01 -4.16 -0.44
N ASN A 121 -17.13 -4.84 0.30
CA ASN A 121 -17.51 -5.46 1.56
C ASN A 121 -17.42 -4.41 2.69
N PRO A 122 -18.51 -4.14 3.43
CA PRO A 122 -18.53 -3.15 4.51
C PRO A 122 -17.38 -3.36 5.51
#